data_AF-A0A2P8MJ32-F1
#
_entry.id   AF-A0A2P8MJ32-F1
#
_cell.length_a   1.000
_cell.length_b   1.000
_cell.length_c   1.000
_cell.angle_alpha   90.00
_cell.angle_beta   90.00
_cell.angle_gamma   90.00
#
_symmetry.space_group_name_H-M   'P 1'
#
loop_
_entity.id
_entity.type
_entity.pdbx_description
1 polymer ?
#
loop_
_entity_poly.entity_id
_entity_poly.type
_entity_poly.pdbx_seq_one_letter_code
_entity_poly.pdbx_strand_id
1 'polypeptide(L)'
;MKEFKEIYAVNYDCVEKTYLNMLNKITMEDIKTTDKFFDLKSRKTYVVIEGEEIYIKFFEFPKVCDNKLSYMINNELKFLYHGEKRLIFSYRKLEEKSGKVKVIVFFINTDNLRHMDKDMENKNLKAVKMIQFCFIEYYKKIIKDKNFIICFSYKKDVYTIVIKDDYIYANGVYCRKNRKLYSLKVYMENFITNNVDKKCFRSAYVVNGITDDEEIFKLLKTNFKVCRLEPISKSKLIKLIV
;
A
#
# COMPACT_ATOMS: atom_id res chain seq x y z
N MET A 1 -19.15 -2.95 20.58
CA MET A 1 -17.99 -3.11 19.68
C MET A 1 -17.89 -1.80 18.90
N LYS A 2 -16.93 -0.92 19.23
CA LYS A 2 -16.86 0.44 18.66
C LYS A 2 -16.35 0.37 17.22
N GLU A 3 -17.09 0.95 16.29
CA GLU A 3 -16.67 1.15 14.89
C GLU A 3 -15.38 1.99 14.87
N PHE A 4 -14.33 1.45 14.25
CA PHE A 4 -13.02 2.08 14.17
C PHE A 4 -12.98 3.01 12.95
N LYS A 5 -12.81 4.32 13.19
CA LYS A 5 -12.40 5.30 12.18
C LYS A 5 -10.91 5.11 11.91
N GLU A 6 -10.55 4.69 10.70
CA GLU A 6 -9.18 4.79 10.20
C GLU A 6 -8.83 6.27 10.05
N ILE A 7 -7.85 6.75 10.81
CA ILE A 7 -7.39 8.15 10.77
C ILE A 7 -6.44 8.28 9.59
N TYR A 8 -6.98 8.76 8.46
CA TYR A 8 -6.17 9.38 7.41
C TYR A 8 -5.81 10.79 7.88
N ALA A 9 -4.52 11.13 7.89
CA ALA A 9 -4.11 12.53 7.98
C ALA A 9 -4.36 13.22 6.64
N VAL A 10 -5.63 13.51 6.39
CA VAL A 10 -6.11 14.61 5.55
C VAL A 10 -7.12 15.33 6.43
N ASN A 11 -7.03 16.65 6.54
CA ASN A 11 -7.93 17.43 7.37
C ASN A 11 -9.39 17.13 6.98
N TYR A 12 -10.11 16.37 7.82
CA TYR A 12 -11.49 15.93 7.62
C TYR A 12 -12.40 16.73 8.54
N ASP A 13 -12.85 17.89 8.08
CA ASP A 13 -14.15 18.40 8.49
C ASP A 13 -15.21 17.84 7.52
N CYS A 14 -16.01 16.92 8.06
CA CYS A 14 -17.38 16.57 7.67
C CYS A 14 -17.65 16.25 6.19
N VAL A 15 -17.81 14.97 5.82
CA VAL A 15 -18.75 14.63 4.72
C VAL A 15 -19.45 13.29 4.95
N GLU A 16 -20.78 13.38 4.93
CA GLU A 16 -21.79 12.33 4.92
C GLU A 16 -21.73 11.39 3.70
N LYS A 17 -22.50 10.30 3.83
CA LYS A 17 -22.83 9.31 2.81
C LYS A 17 -23.15 9.94 1.43
N THR A 18 -22.75 9.19 0.40
CA THR A 18 -23.37 9.02 -0.94
C THR A 18 -22.62 9.57 -2.17
N TYR A 19 -22.76 8.76 -3.24
CA TYR A 19 -22.60 8.99 -4.68
C TYR A 19 -21.39 8.37 -5.40
N LEU A 20 -21.70 7.21 -6.04
CA LEU A 20 -21.16 6.70 -7.30
C LEU A 20 -21.05 7.84 -8.34
N ASN A 21 -19.91 7.93 -9.02
CA ASN A 21 -19.84 8.43 -10.39
C ASN A 21 -18.60 7.90 -11.12
N MET A 22 -18.78 7.67 -12.41
CA MET A 22 -17.86 7.02 -13.36
C MET A 22 -16.42 7.55 -13.28
N LEU A 23 -15.46 6.64 -13.07
CA LEU A 23 -14.03 6.93 -12.99
C LEU A 23 -13.32 6.74 -14.34
N ASN A 24 -12.55 7.75 -14.74
CA ASN A 24 -11.46 7.56 -15.69
C ASN A 24 -10.27 6.92 -14.96
N LYS A 25 -9.75 5.82 -15.49
CA LYS A 25 -8.60 5.10 -14.92
C LYS A 25 -7.31 5.74 -15.44
N ILE A 26 -6.58 6.43 -14.57
CA ILE A 26 -5.26 7.02 -14.88
C ILE A 26 -4.18 6.09 -14.34
N THR A 27 -3.14 5.82 -15.14
CA THR A 27 -1.99 4.98 -14.77
C THR A 27 -0.73 5.82 -14.56
N MET A 28 0.28 5.27 -13.89
CA MET A 28 1.58 5.92 -13.72
C MET A 28 2.31 6.19 -15.05
N GLU A 29 1.99 5.41 -16.09
CA GLU A 29 2.53 5.61 -17.44
C GLU A 29 1.88 6.86 -18.07
N ASP A 30 0.56 7.05 -17.87
CA ASP A 30 -0.16 8.25 -18.32
C ASP A 30 0.35 9.53 -17.64
N ILE A 31 0.65 9.45 -16.33
CA ILE A 31 1.21 10.59 -15.55
C ILE A 31 2.58 11.04 -16.10
N LYS A 32 3.39 10.12 -16.63
CA LYS A 32 4.74 10.41 -17.12
C LYS A 32 4.77 10.97 -18.53
N THR A 33 3.75 10.69 -19.36
CA THR A 33 3.76 10.99 -20.80
C THR A 33 2.98 12.25 -21.19
N THR A 34 2.15 12.78 -20.29
CA THR A 34 1.37 14.00 -20.58
C THR A 34 1.63 15.06 -19.52
N ASP A 35 2.18 16.21 -19.92
CA ASP A 35 2.34 17.45 -19.13
C ASP A 35 1.00 18.07 -18.64
N LYS A 36 -0.11 17.34 -18.81
CA LYS A 36 -1.43 17.73 -18.38
C LYS A 36 -1.90 16.73 -17.33
N PHE A 37 -1.54 17.00 -16.07
CA PHE A 37 -2.42 16.60 -14.98
C PHE A 37 -3.80 17.24 -15.28
N PHE A 38 -4.78 16.38 -15.41
CA PHE A 38 -6.10 16.59 -16.01
C PHE A 38 -6.79 17.90 -15.55
N ASP A 39 -7.56 18.53 -16.45
CA ASP A 39 -8.51 19.60 -16.12
C ASP A 39 -9.70 19.00 -15.32
N LEU A 40 -9.45 18.55 -14.09
CA LEU A 40 -10.34 17.78 -13.20
C LEU A 40 -11.33 18.69 -12.45
N LYS A 41 -11.67 19.84 -13.01
CA LYS A 41 -12.39 20.91 -12.29
C LYS A 41 -13.78 20.52 -11.79
N SER A 42 -14.35 19.37 -12.16
CA SER A 42 -15.74 19.02 -11.86
C SER A 42 -16.02 17.65 -11.20
N ARG A 43 -15.03 16.77 -10.93
CA ARG A 43 -15.32 15.39 -10.44
C ARG A 43 -14.44 14.93 -9.28
N LYS A 44 -15.05 14.20 -8.34
CA LYS A 44 -14.35 13.46 -7.26
C LYS A 44 -13.30 12.55 -7.90
N THR A 45 -12.03 12.78 -7.60
CA THR A 45 -10.89 12.08 -8.20
C THR A 45 -10.25 11.15 -7.18
N TYR A 46 -9.98 9.92 -7.61
CA TYR A 46 -9.27 8.91 -6.83
C TYR A 46 -8.03 8.49 -7.62
N VAL A 47 -6.87 8.57 -6.98
CA VAL A 47 -5.59 8.19 -7.59
C VAL A 47 -5.17 6.85 -7.03
N VAL A 48 -4.77 5.94 -7.92
CA VAL A 48 -4.21 4.64 -7.54
C VAL A 48 -2.76 4.58 -8.00
N ILE A 49 -1.85 4.41 -7.04
CA ILE A 49 -0.44 4.23 -7.29
C ILE A 49 -0.16 2.72 -7.35
N GLU A 50 0.52 2.31 -8.41
CA GLU A 50 0.96 0.95 -8.70
C GLU A 50 2.45 0.97 -9.06
N GLY A 51 3.13 -0.16 -8.91
CA GLY A 51 4.53 -0.34 -9.32
C GLY A 51 5.56 0.22 -8.32
N GLU A 52 5.10 0.86 -7.25
CA GLU A 52 5.94 1.49 -6.23
C GLU A 52 5.88 0.71 -4.90
N GLU A 53 7.03 0.53 -4.25
CA GLU A 53 7.14 -0.07 -2.92
C GLU A 53 6.72 0.92 -1.83
N ILE A 54 5.98 0.43 -0.83
CA ILE A 54 5.62 1.22 0.36
C ILE A 54 6.75 1.09 1.38
N TYR A 55 7.36 2.19 1.78
CA TYR A 55 8.28 2.16 2.91
C TYR A 55 7.49 2.13 4.23
N ILE A 56 7.96 1.31 5.16
CA ILE A 56 7.27 1.04 6.43
C ILE A 56 8.24 1.31 7.58
N LYS A 57 7.85 2.17 8.51
CA LYS A 57 8.62 2.48 9.72
C LYS A 57 7.71 2.41 10.94
N PHE A 58 8.25 1.89 12.03
CA PHE A 58 7.62 1.93 13.34
C PHE A 58 8.23 3.07 14.14
N PHE A 59 7.39 3.90 14.74
CA PHE A 59 7.82 4.98 15.61
C PHE A 59 7.10 4.90 16.96
N GLU A 60 7.75 5.43 17.98
CA GLU A 60 7.15 5.69 19.29
C GLU A 60 7.24 7.19 19.56
N PHE A 61 6.09 7.81 19.81
CA PHE A 61 5.99 9.25 20.08
C PHE A 61 5.30 9.50 21.43
N PRO A 62 5.51 10.68 22.04
CA PRO A 62 4.65 11.17 23.11
C PRO A 62 3.18 11.18 22.69
N LYS A 63 2.29 10.90 23.64
CA LYS A 63 0.84 10.96 23.38
C LYS A 63 0.40 12.42 23.18
N VAL A 64 -0.02 12.75 21.96
CA VAL A 64 -0.49 14.08 21.56
C VAL A 64 -1.75 13.96 20.68
N CYS A 65 -2.42 15.08 20.38
CA CYS A 65 -3.51 15.09 19.41
C CYS A 65 -3.03 14.77 17.99
N ASP A 66 -3.94 14.29 17.14
CA ASP A 66 -3.59 13.70 15.83
C ASP A 66 -2.86 14.67 14.90
N ASN A 67 -3.22 15.96 14.92
CA ASN A 67 -2.54 16.99 14.13
C ASN A 67 -1.07 17.14 14.55
N LYS A 68 -0.79 17.14 15.86
CA LYS A 68 0.58 17.20 16.39
C LYS A 68 1.34 15.92 16.09
N LEU A 69 0.70 14.77 16.22
CA LEU A 69 1.32 13.47 15.90
C LEU A 69 1.71 13.41 14.42
N SER A 70 0.82 13.85 13.53
CA SER A 70 1.10 13.94 12.09
C SER A 70 2.28 14.86 11.79
N TYR A 71 2.35 16.02 12.46
CA TYR A 71 3.48 16.94 12.32
C TYR A 71 4.80 16.31 12.79
N MET A 72 4.78 15.59 13.93
CA MET A 72 5.95 14.89 14.45
C MET A 72 6.43 13.78 13.50
N ILE A 73 5.51 12.98 12.97
CA ILE A 73 5.83 11.95 11.96
C ILE A 73 6.48 12.60 10.73
N ASN A 74 5.90 13.68 10.21
CA ASN A 74 6.44 14.37 9.05
C ASN A 74 7.87 14.89 9.28
N ASN A 75 8.13 15.49 10.45
CA ASN A 75 9.47 15.97 10.79
C ASN A 75 10.47 14.81 10.90
N GLU A 76 10.05 13.69 11.45
CA GLU A 76 10.93 12.53 11.60
C GLU A 76 11.26 11.87 10.27
N LEU A 77 10.28 11.79 9.36
CA LEU A 77 10.54 11.38 7.99
C LEU A 77 11.49 12.36 7.27
N LYS A 78 11.29 13.67 7.43
CA LYS A 78 12.20 14.68 6.85
C LYS A 78 13.63 14.53 7.39
N PHE A 79 13.77 14.30 8.69
CA PHE A 79 15.08 14.09 9.32
C PHE A 79 15.78 12.85 8.76
N LEU A 80 15.08 11.70 8.72
CA LEU A 80 15.62 10.43 8.23
C LEU A 80 16.04 10.45 6.75
N TYR A 81 15.43 11.31 5.95
CA TYR A 81 15.68 11.42 4.52
C TYR A 81 16.28 12.78 4.12
N HIS A 82 16.92 13.46 5.08
CA HIS A 82 17.65 14.72 4.89
C HIS A 82 16.86 15.84 4.19
N GLY A 83 15.53 15.79 4.23
CA GLY A 83 14.65 16.74 3.54
C GLY A 83 14.74 16.72 2.01
N GLU A 84 15.53 15.82 1.41
CA GLU A 84 15.80 15.80 -0.03
C GLU A 84 14.63 15.21 -0.83
N LYS A 85 13.85 14.34 -0.19
CA LYS A 85 12.77 13.60 -0.82
C LYS A 85 11.42 14.22 -0.49
N ARG A 86 10.57 14.35 -1.51
CA ARG A 86 9.14 14.59 -1.32
C ARG A 86 8.50 13.28 -0.90
N LEU A 87 7.90 13.28 0.29
CA LEU A 87 7.27 12.09 0.86
C LEU A 87 5.80 12.38 1.12
N ILE A 88 4.93 11.45 0.72
CA ILE A 88 3.58 11.37 1.25
C ILE A 88 3.51 10.17 2.18
N PHE A 89 2.75 10.31 3.27
CA PHE A 89 2.62 9.24 4.26
C PHE A 89 1.21 9.11 4.81
N SER A 90 0.95 7.94 5.36
CA SER A 90 -0.19 7.64 6.22
C SER A 90 0.31 6.87 7.44
N TYR A 91 -0.47 6.82 8.52
CA TYR A 91 -0.07 6.10 9.71
C TYR A 91 -1.25 5.45 10.42
N ARG A 92 -0.95 4.42 11.22
CA ARG A 92 -1.91 3.77 12.12
C ARG A 92 -1.32 3.70 13.51
N LYS A 93 -2.12 4.06 14.52
CA LYS A 93 -1.78 3.84 15.92
C LYS A 93 -1.95 2.36 16.26
N LEU A 94 -0.89 1.75 16.78
CA LEU A 94 -0.86 0.34 17.17
C LEU A 94 -1.20 0.15 18.65
N GLU A 95 -0.67 1.05 19.48
CA GLU A 95 -0.77 0.96 20.93
C GLU A 95 -0.74 2.38 21.51
N GLU A 96 -1.62 2.67 22.47
CA GLU A 96 -1.59 3.90 23.27
C GLU A 96 -1.48 3.54 24.75
N LYS A 97 -0.41 4.00 25.40
CA LYS A 97 -0.22 3.90 26.87
C LYS A 97 -0.16 5.28 27.49
N SER A 98 -0.10 5.34 28.82
CA SER A 98 0.14 6.60 29.53
C SER A 98 1.38 7.29 28.97
N GLY A 99 1.20 8.47 28.38
CA GLY A 99 2.27 9.31 27.84
C GLY A 99 2.85 8.91 26.47
N LYS A 100 2.52 7.75 25.89
CA LYS A 100 3.15 7.26 24.65
C LYS A 100 2.17 6.66 23.65
N VAL A 101 2.46 6.83 22.37
CA VAL A 101 1.76 6.20 21.25
C VAL A 101 2.77 5.53 20.32
N LYS A 102 2.52 4.26 19.99
CA LYS A 102 3.24 3.54 18.94
C LYS A 102 2.48 3.62 17.65
N VAL A 103 3.16 3.98 16.58
CA VAL A 103 2.58 4.09 15.24
C VAL A 103 3.36 3.26 14.23
N ILE A 104 2.65 2.73 13.25
CA ILE A 104 3.23 2.28 11.99
C ILE A 104 2.97 3.37 10.94
N VAL A 105 4.00 3.76 10.22
CA VAL A 105 3.97 4.79 9.19
C VAL A 105 4.27 4.15 7.85
N PHE A 106 3.39 4.37 6.89
CA PHE A 106 3.50 3.95 5.50
C PHE A 106 3.78 5.17 4.65
N PHE A 107 4.85 5.17 3.86
CA PHE A 107 5.22 6.32 3.05
C PHE A 107 5.84 5.91 1.72
N ILE A 108 5.78 6.80 0.74
CA ILE A 108 6.39 6.63 -0.57
C ILE A 108 7.18 7.88 -0.95
N ASN A 109 8.16 7.71 -1.83
CA ASN A 109 8.81 8.84 -2.48
C ASN A 109 7.95 9.33 -3.65
N THR A 110 7.65 10.62 -3.66
CA THR A 110 6.88 11.31 -4.70
C THR A 110 7.71 12.28 -5.53
N ASP A 111 9.05 12.19 -5.49
CA ASP A 111 9.95 13.01 -6.32
C ASP A 111 9.68 12.90 -7.83
N ASN A 112 9.14 11.75 -8.27
CA ASN A 112 8.73 11.51 -9.65
C ASN A 112 7.28 11.96 -9.94
N LEU A 113 6.60 12.47 -8.92
CA LEU A 113 5.20 12.93 -8.93
C LEU A 113 5.14 14.44 -8.63
N ARG A 114 6.13 15.22 -9.09
CA ARG A 114 6.32 16.65 -8.76
C ARG A 114 5.09 17.55 -9.00
N HIS A 115 4.13 17.07 -9.78
CA HIS A 115 2.87 17.76 -10.09
C HIS A 115 1.71 17.37 -9.17
N MET A 116 1.77 16.22 -8.48
CA MET A 116 0.74 15.83 -7.52
C MET A 116 0.59 16.85 -6.40
N ASP A 117 1.68 17.48 -5.93
CA ASP A 117 1.60 18.44 -4.82
C ASP A 117 0.66 19.62 -5.12
N LYS A 118 0.70 20.14 -6.37
CA LYS A 118 -0.20 21.22 -6.83
C LYS A 118 -1.65 20.77 -6.92
N ASP A 119 -1.87 19.48 -7.21
CA ASP A 119 -3.20 18.88 -7.35
C ASP A 119 -3.73 18.25 -6.05
N MET A 120 -2.89 18.03 -5.04
CA MET A 120 -3.33 17.64 -3.69
C MET A 120 -4.03 18.80 -2.98
N GLU A 121 -3.73 20.05 -3.37
CA GLU A 121 -4.48 21.24 -2.95
C GLU A 121 -5.82 21.37 -3.70
N ASN A 122 -6.08 20.54 -4.71
CA ASN A 122 -7.36 20.53 -5.43
C ASN A 122 -8.44 19.86 -4.57
N LYS A 123 -9.50 20.60 -4.26
CA LYS A 123 -10.67 20.13 -3.47
C LYS A 123 -11.36 18.89 -4.04
N ASN A 124 -11.07 18.54 -5.29
CA ASN A 124 -11.67 17.40 -5.98
C ASN A 124 -10.92 16.08 -5.75
N LEU A 125 -9.66 16.08 -5.28
CA LEU A 125 -8.94 14.86 -4.93
C LEU A 125 -9.53 14.27 -3.64
N LYS A 126 -10.06 13.05 -3.70
CA LYS A 126 -10.67 12.35 -2.57
C LYS A 126 -9.72 11.40 -1.87
N ALA A 127 -8.90 10.68 -2.61
CA ALA A 127 -7.92 9.77 -2.03
C ALA A 127 -6.78 9.46 -2.99
N VAL A 128 -5.62 9.21 -2.40
CA VAL A 128 -4.48 8.53 -3.04
C VAL A 128 -4.36 7.17 -2.37
N LYS A 129 -4.48 6.08 -3.14
CA LYS A 129 -4.44 4.70 -2.65
C LYS A 129 -3.29 3.94 -3.31
N MET A 130 -2.56 3.16 -2.54
CA MET A 130 -1.65 2.17 -3.09
C MET A 130 -2.46 0.94 -3.50
N ILE A 131 -2.14 0.34 -4.65
CA ILE A 131 -2.82 -0.86 -5.13
C ILE A 131 -2.70 -2.02 -4.12
N GLN A 132 -1.57 -2.10 -3.40
CA GLN A 132 -1.34 -3.03 -2.31
C GLN A 132 -2.47 -3.01 -1.30
N PHE A 133 -2.86 -1.83 -0.80
CA PHE A 133 -3.92 -1.73 0.21
C PHE A 133 -5.27 -2.21 -0.32
N CYS A 134 -5.59 -1.92 -1.59
CA CYS A 134 -6.84 -2.38 -2.21
C CYS A 134 -6.91 -3.92 -2.25
N PHE A 135 -5.82 -4.57 -2.66
CA PHE A 135 -5.75 -6.04 -2.69
C PHE A 135 -5.81 -6.63 -1.29
N ILE A 136 -5.08 -6.07 -0.33
CA ILE A 136 -5.05 -6.54 1.05
C ILE A 136 -6.43 -6.41 1.71
N GLU A 137 -7.14 -5.31 1.50
CA GLU A 137 -8.49 -5.11 2.05
C GLU A 137 -9.48 -6.16 1.52
N TYR A 138 -9.35 -6.54 0.24
CA TYR A 138 -10.16 -7.61 -0.34
C TYR A 138 -9.83 -8.97 0.27
N TYR A 139 -8.56 -9.38 0.24
CA TYR A 139 -8.18 -10.74 0.62
C TYR A 139 -8.20 -11.00 2.12
N LYS A 140 -8.06 -9.98 2.97
CA LYS A 140 -8.26 -10.13 4.43
C LYS A 140 -9.67 -10.57 4.81
N LYS A 141 -10.67 -10.31 3.95
CA LYS A 141 -12.05 -10.78 4.16
C LYS A 141 -12.19 -12.28 3.88
N ILE A 142 -11.20 -12.89 3.22
CA ILE A 142 -11.21 -14.28 2.74
C ILE A 142 -10.20 -15.12 3.55
N ILE A 143 -9.02 -14.55 3.82
CA ILE A 143 -7.93 -15.19 4.55
C ILE A 143 -8.21 -15.12 6.05
N LYS A 144 -8.20 -16.27 6.73
CA LYS A 144 -8.42 -16.37 8.18
C LYS A 144 -7.13 -16.27 8.99
N ASP A 145 -5.98 -16.48 8.35
CA ASP A 145 -4.69 -16.42 9.04
C ASP A 145 -4.38 -14.97 9.43
N LYS A 146 -3.96 -14.76 10.68
CA LYS A 146 -3.57 -13.45 11.19
C LYS A 146 -2.24 -12.97 10.58
N ASN A 147 -1.31 -13.91 10.39
CA ASN A 147 0.02 -13.67 9.85
C ASN A 147 0.21 -14.50 8.59
N PHE A 148 0.38 -13.86 7.45
CA PHE A 148 0.49 -14.54 6.16
C PHE A 148 1.31 -13.74 5.15
N ILE A 149 1.79 -14.45 4.13
CA ILE A 149 2.35 -13.84 2.92
C ILE A 149 1.28 -13.90 1.83
N ILE A 150 1.12 -12.84 1.05
CA ILE A 150 0.29 -12.86 -0.15
C ILE A 150 1.06 -12.34 -1.37
N CYS A 151 0.96 -13.08 -2.46
CA CYS A 151 1.55 -12.75 -3.74
C CYS A 151 0.44 -12.54 -4.77
N PHE A 152 0.51 -11.45 -5.53
CA PHE A 152 -0.43 -11.21 -6.63
C PHE A 152 0.23 -10.42 -7.76
N SER A 153 -0.30 -10.57 -8.97
CA SER A 153 0.07 -9.74 -10.11
C SER A 153 -0.94 -8.61 -10.30
N TYR A 154 -0.44 -7.45 -10.68
CA TYR A 154 -1.28 -6.39 -11.23
C TYR A 154 -0.55 -5.71 -12.38
N LYS A 155 -1.14 -5.82 -13.58
CA LYS A 155 -0.50 -5.45 -14.85
C LYS A 155 0.87 -6.13 -15.01
N LYS A 156 1.95 -5.35 -15.05
CA LYS A 156 3.32 -5.81 -15.31
C LYS A 156 4.11 -6.10 -14.03
N ASP A 157 3.51 -5.85 -12.87
CA ASP A 157 4.19 -5.95 -11.59
C ASP A 157 3.67 -7.12 -10.77
N VAL A 158 4.58 -7.74 -10.01
CA VAL A 158 4.27 -8.78 -9.04
C VAL A 158 4.54 -8.23 -7.65
N TYR A 159 3.54 -8.31 -6.79
CA TYR A 159 3.58 -7.80 -5.42
C TYR A 159 3.72 -8.97 -4.48
N THR A 160 4.68 -8.89 -3.56
CA THR A 160 4.82 -9.83 -2.44
C THR A 160 4.63 -9.05 -1.15
N ILE A 161 3.62 -9.41 -0.36
CA ILE A 161 3.24 -8.65 0.82
C ILE A 161 3.23 -9.57 2.04
N VAL A 162 3.89 -9.12 3.11
CA VAL A 162 3.90 -9.77 4.42
C VAL A 162 2.89 -9.06 5.30
N ILE A 163 1.85 -9.78 5.73
CA ILE A 163 0.82 -9.28 6.65
C ILE A 163 1.06 -9.85 8.03
N LYS A 164 1.23 -8.99 9.04
CA LYS A 164 1.36 -9.37 10.44
C LYS A 164 0.33 -8.60 11.25
N ASP A 165 -0.43 -9.29 12.11
CA ASP A 165 -1.38 -8.66 13.02
C ASP A 165 -2.30 -7.60 12.34
N ASP A 166 -2.82 -7.93 11.16
CA ASP A 166 -3.69 -7.07 10.32
C ASP A 166 -3.06 -5.80 9.75
N TYR A 167 -1.74 -5.68 9.69
CA TYR A 167 -1.06 -4.60 8.96
C TYR A 167 -0.04 -5.14 7.97
N ILE A 168 0.27 -4.34 6.94
CA ILE A 168 1.39 -4.62 6.05
C ILE A 168 2.66 -4.44 6.87
N TYR A 169 3.41 -5.52 7.06
CA TYR A 169 4.70 -5.51 7.77
C TYR A 169 5.86 -5.26 6.82
N ALA A 170 5.80 -5.88 5.65
CA ALA A 170 6.73 -5.68 4.55
C ALA A 170 5.98 -5.80 3.22
N ASN A 171 6.48 -5.14 2.19
CA ASN A 171 6.00 -5.33 0.82
C ASN A 171 7.17 -5.18 -0.14
N GLY A 172 7.11 -5.93 -1.22
CA GLY A 172 8.05 -5.88 -2.31
C GLY A 172 7.32 -5.81 -3.63
N VAL A 173 7.85 -5.04 -4.57
CA VAL A 173 7.33 -4.93 -5.93
C VAL A 173 8.40 -5.35 -6.93
N TYR A 174 8.10 -6.40 -7.68
CA TYR A 174 8.90 -6.87 -8.79
C TYR A 174 8.29 -6.41 -10.12
N CYS A 175 8.97 -5.49 -10.81
CA CYS A 175 8.60 -5.13 -12.17
C CYS A 175 9.12 -6.18 -13.16
N ARG A 176 8.25 -6.77 -13.98
CA ARG A 176 8.66 -7.81 -14.94
C ARG A 176 9.66 -7.32 -16.00
N LYS A 177 9.78 -6.00 -16.22
CA LYS A 177 10.84 -5.43 -17.07
C LYS A 177 12.24 -5.74 -16.52
N ASN A 178 12.36 -6.00 -15.22
CA ASN A 178 13.62 -6.35 -14.55
C ASN A 178 14.06 -7.80 -14.74
N ARG A 179 13.28 -8.65 -15.43
CA ARG A 179 13.64 -10.06 -15.71
C ARG A 179 15.02 -10.25 -16.34
N LYS A 180 15.49 -9.24 -17.10
CA LYS A 180 16.82 -9.26 -17.70
C LYS A 180 17.96 -9.00 -16.70
N LEU A 181 17.66 -8.40 -15.55
CA LEU A 181 18.61 -8.07 -14.50
C LEU A 181 18.65 -9.15 -13.41
N TYR A 182 17.48 -9.61 -12.96
CA TYR A 182 17.35 -10.67 -11.96
C TYR A 182 16.00 -11.38 -12.08
N SER A 183 15.97 -12.68 -11.78
CA SER A 183 14.74 -13.47 -11.84
C SER A 183 13.78 -13.15 -10.69
N LEU A 184 12.49 -13.35 -10.93
CA LEU A 184 11.46 -13.18 -9.89
C LEU A 184 11.71 -14.12 -8.71
N LYS A 185 12.17 -15.36 -8.96
CA LYS A 185 12.51 -16.31 -7.90
C LYS A 185 13.59 -15.78 -6.98
N VAL A 186 14.71 -15.30 -7.52
CA VAL A 186 15.82 -14.75 -6.70
C VAL A 186 15.34 -13.53 -5.91
N TYR A 187 14.55 -12.66 -6.52
CA TYR A 187 13.94 -11.53 -5.82
C TYR A 187 13.08 -11.99 -4.63
N MET A 188 12.17 -12.94 -4.85
CA MET A 188 11.27 -13.43 -3.82
C MET A 188 12.02 -14.19 -2.71
N GLU A 189 13.03 -14.98 -3.05
CA GLU A 189 13.91 -15.66 -2.09
C GLU A 189 14.58 -14.66 -1.14
N ASN A 190 15.15 -13.59 -1.70
CA ASN A 190 15.77 -12.52 -0.92
C ASN A 190 14.74 -11.77 -0.07
N PHE A 191 13.60 -11.42 -0.66
CA PHE A 191 12.52 -10.73 0.06
C PHE A 191 12.03 -11.55 1.25
N ILE A 192 11.75 -12.84 1.06
CA ILE A 192 11.27 -13.73 2.11
C ILE A 192 12.34 -13.88 3.19
N THR A 193 13.60 -14.12 2.82
CA THR A 193 14.70 -14.30 3.77
C THR A 193 14.89 -13.07 4.67
N ASN A 194 14.74 -11.88 4.12
CA ASN A 194 14.99 -10.63 4.86
C ASN A 194 13.78 -10.14 5.67
N ASN A 195 12.55 -10.52 5.29
CA ASN A 195 11.34 -9.90 5.85
C ASN A 195 10.40 -10.87 6.56
N VAL A 196 10.62 -12.19 6.47
CA VAL A 196 9.70 -13.20 7.01
C VAL A 196 10.38 -14.03 8.09
N ASP A 197 9.88 -13.91 9.33
CA ASP A 197 10.19 -14.86 10.38
C ASP A 197 9.39 -16.16 10.18
N LYS A 198 10.03 -17.20 9.65
CA LYS A 198 9.39 -18.50 9.38
C LYS A 198 8.73 -19.15 10.60
N LYS A 199 9.08 -18.75 11.84
CA LYS A 199 8.38 -19.23 13.06
C LYS A 199 7.00 -18.59 13.22
N CYS A 200 6.83 -17.36 12.74
CA CYS A 200 5.61 -16.56 12.87
C CYS A 200 4.65 -16.70 11.68
N PHE A 201 5.14 -17.13 10.51
CA PHE A 201 4.39 -17.20 9.26
C PHE A 201 4.31 -18.65 8.77
N ARG A 202 3.10 -19.22 8.75
CA ARG A 202 2.89 -20.62 8.34
C ARG A 202 2.26 -20.77 6.95
N SER A 203 1.60 -19.72 6.45
CA SER A 203 0.84 -19.77 5.22
C SER A 203 1.30 -18.71 4.23
N ALA A 204 1.35 -19.09 2.96
CA ALA A 204 1.54 -18.19 1.83
C ALA A 204 0.37 -18.34 0.86
N TYR A 205 -0.12 -17.23 0.36
CA TYR A 205 -1.27 -17.16 -0.53
C TYR A 205 -0.81 -16.62 -1.88
N VAL A 206 -1.15 -17.31 -2.96
CA VAL A 206 -0.82 -16.88 -4.32
C VAL A 206 -2.11 -16.71 -5.09
N VAL A 207 -2.35 -15.50 -5.57
CA VAL A 207 -3.49 -15.16 -6.41
C VAL A 207 -3.21 -15.66 -7.83
N ASN A 208 -4.12 -16.47 -8.37
CA ASN A 208 -3.99 -17.01 -9.73
C ASN A 208 -3.75 -15.90 -10.77
N GLY A 209 -2.97 -16.20 -11.81
CA GLY A 209 -2.70 -15.26 -12.90
C GLY A 209 -1.35 -14.54 -12.77
N ILE A 210 -0.45 -15.03 -11.91
CA ILE A 210 0.97 -14.68 -12.02
C ILE A 210 1.57 -15.61 -13.09
N THR A 211 2.25 -15.04 -14.08
CA THR A 211 2.78 -15.82 -15.21
C THR A 211 3.79 -16.88 -14.78
N ASP A 212 4.43 -16.68 -13.62
CA ASP A 212 5.39 -17.61 -13.03
C ASP A 212 4.80 -18.34 -11.80
N ASP A 213 3.47 -18.50 -11.75
CA ASP A 213 2.74 -19.09 -10.63
C ASP A 213 3.43 -20.38 -10.16
N GLU A 214 3.70 -21.35 -11.03
CA GLU A 214 4.30 -22.64 -10.64
C GLU A 214 5.69 -22.54 -10.00
N GLU A 215 6.55 -21.61 -10.46
CA GLU A 215 7.88 -21.41 -9.86
C GLU A 215 7.75 -20.78 -8.46
N ILE A 216 6.87 -19.77 -8.34
CA ILE A 216 6.55 -19.12 -7.07
C ILE A 216 5.94 -20.13 -6.09
N PHE A 217 5.01 -20.97 -6.56
CA PHE A 217 4.39 -22.02 -5.78
C PHE A 217 5.43 -23.02 -5.25
N LYS A 218 6.35 -23.47 -6.10
CA LYS A 218 7.44 -24.38 -5.69
C LYS A 218 8.33 -23.72 -4.63
N LEU A 219 8.74 -22.47 -4.85
CA LEU A 219 9.54 -21.71 -3.89
C LEU A 219 8.86 -21.61 -2.51
N LEU A 220 7.57 -21.23 -2.50
CA LEU A 220 6.83 -21.03 -1.26
C LEU A 220 6.52 -22.36 -0.54
N LYS A 221 6.23 -23.44 -1.29
CA LYS A 221 5.90 -24.77 -0.72
C LYS A 221 7.02 -25.36 0.12
N THR A 222 8.26 -24.98 -0.13
CA THR A 222 9.41 -25.42 0.68
C THR A 222 9.32 -24.95 2.13
N ASN A 223 8.67 -23.81 2.39
CA ASN A 223 8.70 -23.16 3.70
C ASN A 223 7.30 -22.89 4.30
N PHE A 224 6.25 -22.93 3.48
CA PHE A 224 4.91 -22.50 3.89
C PHE A 224 3.83 -23.45 3.36
N LYS A 225 2.69 -23.51 4.06
CA LYS A 225 1.45 -24.03 3.50
C LYS A 225 0.98 -23.04 2.43
N VAL A 226 0.98 -23.47 1.17
CA VAL A 226 0.60 -22.58 0.05
C VAL A 226 -0.85 -22.78 -0.37
N CYS A 227 -1.61 -21.69 -0.43
CA CYS A 227 -3.01 -21.65 -0.84
C CYS A 227 -3.15 -20.85 -2.13
N ARG A 228 -3.95 -21.36 -3.08
CA ARG A 228 -4.35 -20.62 -4.28
C ARG A 228 -5.54 -19.71 -3.95
N LEU A 229 -5.55 -18.50 -4.49
CA LEU A 229 -6.67 -17.57 -4.38
C LEU A 229 -7.15 -17.16 -5.77
N GLU A 230 -8.46 -16.92 -5.88
CA GLU A 230 -9.04 -16.41 -7.12
C GLU A 230 -8.72 -14.92 -7.31
N PRO A 231 -8.53 -14.46 -8.57
CA PRO A 231 -8.26 -13.06 -8.86
C PRO A 231 -9.41 -12.15 -8.44
N ILE A 232 -9.08 -10.93 -8.04
CA ILE A 232 -10.08 -9.88 -7.82
C ILE A 232 -10.64 -9.41 -9.17
N SER A 233 -11.98 -9.38 -9.30
CA SER A 233 -12.60 -8.83 -10.50
C SER A 233 -12.38 -7.31 -10.60
N LYS A 234 -12.33 -6.79 -11.82
CA LYS A 234 -12.22 -5.33 -12.07
C LYS A 234 -13.29 -4.53 -11.33
N SER A 235 -14.53 -5.03 -11.30
CA SER A 235 -15.66 -4.36 -10.62
C SER A 235 -15.47 -4.32 -9.10
N LYS A 236 -14.98 -5.40 -8.49
CA LYS A 236 -14.66 -5.44 -7.05
C LYS A 236 -13.49 -4.51 -6.73
N LEU A 237 -12.45 -4.49 -7.56
CA LEU A 237 -11.30 -3.61 -7.37
C LEU A 237 -11.71 -2.12 -7.44
N ILE A 238 -12.56 -1.74 -8.39
CA ILE A 238 -13.07 -0.35 -8.49
C ILE A 238 -13.83 0.06 -7.22
N LYS A 239 -14.63 -0.84 -6.64
CA LYS A 239 -15.36 -0.57 -5.39
C LYS A 239 -14.46 -0.37 -4.17
N LEU A 240 -13.22 -0.87 -4.20
CA LEU A 240 -12.24 -0.66 -3.13
C LEU A 240 -11.46 0.64 -3.33
N ILE A 241 -11.43 1.15 -4.56
CA ILE A 241 -10.77 2.41 -4.90
C ILE A 241 -11.66 3.60 -4.52
N VAL A 242 -12.95 3.54 -4.86
CA VAL A 242 -13.97 4.59 -4.62
C VAL A 242 -14.48 4.56 -3.18
#